data_AF-A0AA45XNL1-F1
#
_entry.id   AF-A0AA45XNL1-F1
#
_cell.length_a   1.000
_cell.length_b   1.000
_cell.length_c   1.000
_cell.angle_alpha   90.00
_cell.angle_beta   90.00
_cell.angle_gamma   90.00
#
_symmetry.space_group_name_H-M   'P 1'
#
loop_
_entity.id
_entity.type
_entity.pdbx_description
1 polymer ?
#
loop_
_entity_poly.entity_id
_entity_poly.type
_entity_poly.pdbx_seq_one_letter_code
_entity_poly.pdbx_strand_id
1 'polypeptide(L)'
;MQEAVARLVDSTATELPPPMPGLPPTPEQLQQARRLAEAGTTELERVKEALEPRKPPAAAKPRAKDPMKAWLRAGRHQMGRAV
;
A
#
# COMPACT_ATOMS: atom_id res chain seq x y z
N MET A 1 18.54 -19.15 26.96
CA MET A 1 18.92 -19.75 25.65
C MET A 1 19.62 -18.75 24.74
N GLN A 2 19.21 -17.47 24.73
CA GLN A 2 19.86 -16.41 23.93
C GLN A 2 21.29 -16.06 24.38
N GLU A 3 21.61 -16.21 25.66
CA GLU A 3 22.91 -15.79 26.22
C GLU A 3 24.09 -16.65 25.73
N ALA A 4 23.88 -17.97 25.55
CA ALA A 4 24.88 -18.86 24.97
C ALA A 4 25.13 -18.54 23.48
N VAL A 5 24.06 -18.13 22.77
CA VAL A 5 24.15 -17.69 21.37
C VAL A 5 24.88 -16.35 21.28
N ALA A 6 24.61 -15.41 22.19
CA ALA A 6 25.33 -14.13 22.25
C ALA A 6 26.83 -14.33 22.49
N ARG A 7 27.21 -15.20 23.43
CA ARG A 7 28.63 -15.52 23.69
C ARG A 7 29.30 -16.24 22.52
N LEU A 8 28.55 -17.08 21.81
CA LEU A 8 29.04 -17.74 20.59
C LEU A 8 29.30 -16.69 19.49
N VAL A 9 28.36 -15.77 19.26
CA VAL A 9 28.48 -14.71 18.25
C VAL A 9 29.60 -13.73 18.60
N ASP A 10 29.69 -13.29 19.86
CA ASP A 10 30.78 -12.42 20.36
C ASP A 10 32.16 -13.10 20.27
N SER A 11 32.25 -14.40 20.58
CA SER A 11 33.51 -15.16 20.44
C SER A 11 33.89 -15.41 18.97
N THR A 12 32.88 -15.41 18.07
CA THR A 12 33.03 -15.47 16.62
C THR A 12 33.03 -14.09 15.95
N ALA A 13 33.23 -13.00 16.70
CA ALA A 13 33.73 -11.74 16.15
C ALA A 13 35.21 -11.90 15.69
N THR A 14 35.52 -13.05 15.10
CA THR A 14 36.62 -13.22 14.19
C THR A 14 36.29 -12.28 13.04
N GLU A 15 37.10 -11.22 12.91
CA GLU A 15 37.14 -10.34 11.76
C GLU A 15 36.79 -11.13 10.50
N LEU A 16 35.54 -11.01 10.04
CA LEU A 16 35.14 -11.65 8.80
C LEU A 16 36.00 -10.97 7.74
N PRO A 17 36.79 -11.73 6.96
CA PRO A 17 37.57 -11.12 5.91
C PRO A 17 36.63 -10.25 5.06
N PRO A 18 37.05 -9.03 4.66
CA PRO A 18 36.19 -8.15 3.88
C PRO A 18 35.63 -8.96 2.72
N PRO A 19 34.31 -8.85 2.45
CA PRO A 19 33.68 -9.66 1.42
C PRO A 19 34.48 -9.47 0.14
N MET A 20 34.96 -10.58 -0.42
CA MET A 20 35.76 -10.54 -1.63
C MET A 20 35.02 -9.70 -2.67
N PRO A 21 35.69 -8.75 -3.35
CA PRO A 21 35.04 -7.97 -4.38
C PRO A 21 34.39 -8.94 -5.38
N GLY A 22 33.07 -8.84 -5.50
CA GLY A 22 32.30 -9.74 -6.33
C GLY A 22 32.80 -9.70 -7.77
N LEU A 23 32.80 -10.85 -8.43
CA LEU A 23 33.10 -10.91 -9.86
C LEU A 23 32.15 -9.97 -10.61
N PRO A 24 32.63 -9.25 -11.65
CA PRO A 24 31.73 -8.48 -12.49
C PRO A 24 30.68 -9.42 -13.10
N PRO A 25 29.43 -8.98 -13.25
CA PRO A 25 28.37 -9.82 -13.79
C PRO A 25 28.72 -10.24 -15.21
N THR A 26 28.53 -11.52 -15.50
CA THR A 26 28.66 -12.07 -16.84
C THR A 26 27.58 -11.49 -17.76
N PRO A 27 27.80 -11.46 -19.08
CA PRO A 27 26.79 -11.03 -20.05
C PRO A 27 25.46 -11.79 -19.90
N GLU A 28 25.52 -13.08 -19.56
CA GLU A 28 24.33 -13.90 -19.36
C GLU A 28 23.56 -13.55 -18.09
N GLN A 29 24.26 -13.19 -17.01
CA GLN A 29 23.63 -12.63 -15.81
C GLN A 29 22.98 -11.28 -16.09
N LEU A 30 23.61 -10.42 -16.90
CA LEU A 30 23.01 -9.16 -17.32
C LEU A 30 21.75 -9.39 -18.18
N GLN A 31 21.79 -10.38 -19.08
CA GLN A 31 20.63 -10.75 -19.87
C GLN A 31 19.51 -11.33 -19.00
N GLN A 32 19.84 -12.12 -17.98
CA GLN A 32 18.87 -12.62 -17.01
C GLN A 32 18.26 -11.49 -16.19
N ALA A 33 19.07 -10.56 -15.70
CA ALA A 33 18.61 -9.38 -14.97
C ALA A 33 17.67 -8.53 -15.84
N ARG A 34 17.98 -8.37 -17.14
CA ARG A 34 17.07 -7.74 -18.11
C ARG A 34 15.74 -8.48 -18.23
N ARG A 35 15.76 -9.80 -18.45
CA ARG A 35 14.53 -10.61 -18.53
C ARG A 35 13.68 -10.48 -17.26
N LEU A 36 14.31 -10.46 -16.09
CA LEU A 36 13.62 -10.27 -14.81
C LEU A 36 13.01 -8.88 -14.68
N ALA A 37 13.76 -7.83 -15.06
CA ALA A 37 13.27 -6.46 -15.05
C ALA A 37 12.10 -6.27 -16.03
N GLU A 38 12.19 -6.86 -17.22
CA GLU A 38 11.15 -6.84 -18.26
C GLU A 38 9.90 -7.58 -17.79
N ALA A 39 10.04 -8.78 -17.22
CA ALA A 39 8.93 -9.56 -16.68
C ALA A 39 8.19 -8.87 -15.52
N GLY A 40 8.88 -8.03 -14.75
CA GLY A 40 8.30 -7.33 -13.60
C GLY A 40 7.49 -6.08 -13.94
N THR A 41 7.54 -5.58 -15.17
CA THR A 41 6.93 -4.28 -15.55
C THR A 41 5.41 -4.24 -15.37
N THR A 42 4.70 -5.22 -15.93
CA THR A 42 3.23 -5.30 -15.87
C THR A 42 2.72 -5.46 -14.43
N GLU A 43 3.43 -6.24 -13.63
CA GLU A 43 3.02 -6.53 -12.26
C GLU A 43 3.30 -5.35 -11.33
N LEU A 44 4.38 -4.59 -11.56
CA LEU A 44 4.64 -3.33 -10.87
C LEU A 44 3.59 -2.27 -11.19
N GLU A 45 3.08 -2.20 -12.42
CA GLU A 45 2.01 -1.27 -12.78
C GLU A 45 0.70 -1.61 -12.05
N ARG A 46 0.32 -2.90 -12.02
CA ARG A 46 -0.85 -3.37 -11.28
C ARG A 46 -0.72 -3.11 -9.77
N VAL A 47 0.45 -3.38 -9.20
CA VAL A 47 0.73 -3.11 -7.78
C VAL A 47 0.67 -1.62 -7.49
N LYS A 48 1.21 -0.78 -8.37
CA LYS A 48 1.16 0.67 -8.23
C LYS A 48 -0.29 1.18 -8.28
N GLU A 49 -1.10 0.70 -9.21
CA GLU A 49 -2.53 1.02 -9.28
C GLU A 49 -3.29 0.57 -8.03
N ALA A 50 -3.00 -0.63 -7.51
CA ALA A 50 -3.62 -1.15 -6.29
C ALA A 50 -3.19 -0.39 -5.02
N LEU A 51 -1.96 0.14 -5.02
CA LEU A 51 -1.39 0.93 -3.92
C LEU A 51 -1.71 2.43 -4.04
N GLU A 52 -2.20 2.91 -5.19
CA GLU A 52 -2.60 4.31 -5.32
C GLU A 52 -3.70 4.60 -4.30
N PRO A 53 -3.55 5.69 -3.51
CA PRO A 53 -4.57 6.08 -2.55
C PRO A 53 -5.90 6.23 -3.25
N ARG A 54 -6.87 5.38 -2.89
CA ARG A 54 -8.21 5.41 -3.46
C ARG A 54 -8.78 6.81 -3.27
N LYS A 55 -8.94 7.55 -4.38
CA LYS A 55 -9.49 8.90 -4.36
C LYS A 55 -10.84 8.85 -3.63
N PRO A 56 -11.06 9.72 -2.63
CA PRO A 56 -12.37 9.81 -2.02
C PRO A 56 -13.40 10.10 -3.12
N PRO A 57 -14.60 9.50 -3.05
CA PRO A 57 -15.64 9.76 -4.04
C PRO A 57 -15.82 11.28 -4.15
N ALA A 58 -15.81 11.78 -5.39
CA ALA A 58 -15.98 13.20 -5.65
C ALA A 58 -17.19 13.70 -4.87
N ALA A 59 -17.01 14.79 -4.11
CA ALA A 59 -18.07 15.35 -3.29
C ALA A 59 -19.31 15.60 -4.16
N ALA A 60 -20.29 14.70 -4.06
CA ALA A 60 -21.54 14.86 -4.76
C ALA A 60 -22.17 16.11 -4.17
N LYS A 61 -22.41 17.12 -5.02
CA LYS A 61 -23.12 18.34 -4.60
C LYS A 61 -24.35 17.91 -3.80
N PRO A 62 -24.60 18.51 -2.62
CA PRO A 62 -25.77 18.17 -1.84
C PRO A 62 -26.99 18.30 -2.75
N ARG A 63 -27.71 17.19 -2.90
CA ARG A 63 -28.89 17.11 -3.77
C ARG A 63 -29.83 18.26 -3.39
N ALA A 64 -30.20 19.08 -4.37
CA ALA A 64 -31.09 20.21 -4.16
C ALA A 64 -32.33 19.70 -3.40
N LYS A 65 -32.52 20.21 -2.18
CA LYS A 65 -33.67 19.82 -1.37
C LYS A 65 -34.90 20.42 -2.05
N ASP A 66 -35.78 19.55 -2.53
CA ASP A 66 -37.07 19.95 -3.05
C ASP A 66 -37.86 20.69 -1.95
N PRO A 67 -38.21 21.97 -2.14
CA PRO A 67 -38.93 22.73 -1.13
C PRO A 67 -40.26 22.07 -0.77
N MET A 68 -40.97 21.47 -1.73
CA MET A 68 -42.23 20.76 -1.49
C MET A 68 -42.03 19.55 -0.57
N LYS A 69 -40.90 18.84 -0.66
CA LYS A 69 -40.56 17.77 0.30
C LYS A 69 -40.27 18.31 1.70
N ALA A 70 -39.76 19.52 1.83
CA ALA A 70 -39.56 20.17 3.14
C ALA A 70 -40.92 20.50 3.78
N TRP A 71 -41.83 21.09 3.02
CA TRP A 71 -43.21 21.37 3.46
C TRP A 71 -43.95 20.10 3.87
N LEU A 72 -43.84 19.02 3.09
CA LEU A 72 -44.49 17.75 3.40
C LEU A 72 -43.93 17.07 4.66
N ARG A 73 -42.64 17.24 4.96
CA ARG A 73 -42.03 16.74 6.21
C ARG A 73 -42.46 17.58 7.41
N ALA A 74 -42.52 18.91 7.24
CA ALA A 74 -42.99 19.81 8.28
C ALA A 74 -44.46 19.54 8.66
N GLY A 75 -45.34 19.35 7.66
CA GLY A 75 -46.74 18.99 7.89
C GLY A 75 -46.91 17.68 8.65
N ARG A 76 -46.14 16.64 8.29
CA ARG A 76 -46.14 15.36 9.02
C ARG A 76 -45.63 15.49 10.45
N HIS A 77 -44.59 16.28 10.69
CA HIS A 77 -44.06 16.50 12.02
C HIS A 77 -45.06 17.27 12.91
N GLN A 78 -45.83 18.18 12.34
CA GLN A 78 -46.90 18.88 13.05
C GLN A 78 -48.04 17.93 13.44
N MET A 79 -48.42 17.01 12.55
CA MET A 79 -49.43 15.99 12.84
C MET A 79 -48.95 14.96 13.88
N GLY A 80 -47.68 14.54 13.82
CA GLY A 80 -47.10 13.59 14.77
C GLY A 80 -46.82 14.17 16.17
N ARG A 81 -46.81 15.49 16.33
CA ARG A 81 -46.74 16.18 17.63
C ARG A 81 -48.11 16.44 18.26
N ALA A 82 -49.18 16.20 17.52
CA ALA A 82 -50.56 16.41 17.96
C ALA A 82 -51.23 15.10 18.44
N VAL A 83 -50.43 14.06 18.70
CA VAL A 83 -50.82 12.77 19.31
C VAL A 83 -50.13 12.62 20.64
#